data_AF-A0A914TEH2-F1
#
_entry.id   AF-A0A914TEH2-F1
#
_cell.length_a   1.000
_cell.length_b   1.000
_cell.length_c   1.000
_cell.angle_alpha   90.00
_cell.angle_beta   90.00
_cell.angle_gamma   90.00
#
_symmetry.space_group_name_H-M   'P 1'
#
loop_
_entity.id
_entity.type
_entity.pdbx_description
1 polymer ?
#
loop_
_entity_poly.entity_id
_entity_poly.type
_entity_poly.pdbx_seq_one_letter_code
_entity_poly.pdbx_strand_id
1 'polypeptide(L)'
;LYDVIKKGIVNWKRVVKHFRKLQGMMDQIQNCNYAIELGKELKFSLVGIQGKDIYDGNRTLTLALIWQLMRAYTLAILSQCTKEGHRYATDKEIIKWVNEKLKSARKTSHIQSFNDSTISTSHVILDLIDSIKPGIINYSLIQKGRTDTV
;
A
#
# COMPACT_ATOMS: atom_id res chain seq x y z
N LEU A 1 1.82 11.44 -7.02
CA LEU A 1 1.48 10.38 -6.04
C LEU A 1 0.72 10.95 -4.85
N TYR A 2 1.26 11.93 -4.10
CA TYR A 2 0.57 12.51 -2.94
C TYR A 2 -0.87 13.00 -3.23
N ASP A 3 -1.09 13.80 -4.27
CA ASP A 3 -2.44 14.26 -4.65
C ASP A 3 -3.38 13.13 -5.12
N VAL A 4 -2.84 12.00 -5.54
CA VAL A 4 -3.64 10.83 -5.90
C VAL A 4 -4.13 10.12 -4.63
N ILE A 5 -3.30 10.07 -3.59
CA ILE A 5 -3.63 9.48 -2.29
C ILE A 5 -4.62 10.37 -1.52
N LYS A 6 -4.37 11.68 -1.47
CA LYS A 6 -5.22 12.68 -0.83
C LYS A 6 -5.28 13.92 -1.72
N LYS A 7 -6.41 14.10 -2.41
CA LYS A 7 -6.61 15.21 -3.34
C LYS A 7 -6.41 16.56 -2.65
N GLY A 8 -5.52 17.40 -3.20
CA GLY A 8 -5.30 18.77 -2.73
C GLY A 8 -4.32 18.88 -1.56
N ILE A 9 -3.64 17.80 -1.17
CA ILE A 9 -2.61 17.85 -0.14
C ILE A 9 -1.36 18.62 -0.61
N VAL A 10 -1.07 18.60 -1.91
CA VAL A 10 0.10 19.29 -2.46
C VAL A 10 -0.22 20.76 -2.71
N ASN A 11 0.44 21.64 -1.96
CA ASN A 11 0.51 23.06 -2.28
C ASN A 11 1.52 23.29 -3.41
N TRP A 12 1.03 23.26 -4.64
CA TRP A 12 1.83 23.46 -5.84
C TRP A 12 2.54 24.82 -5.93
N LYS A 13 2.16 25.81 -5.12
CA LYS A 13 2.88 27.09 -5.03
C LYS A 13 4.25 26.95 -4.36
N ARG A 14 4.44 25.90 -3.53
CA ARG A 14 5.72 25.58 -2.87
C ARG A 14 6.64 24.74 -3.75
N VAL A 15 6.16 24.21 -4.87
CA VAL A 15 6.91 23.28 -5.72
C VAL A 15 7.63 24.04 -6.83
N VAL A 16 8.96 23.94 -6.86
CA VAL A 16 9.76 24.48 -7.95
C VAL A 16 9.67 23.53 -9.16
N LYS A 17 9.18 24.04 -10.30
CA LYS A 17 9.04 23.25 -11.54
C LYS A 17 10.14 23.54 -12.57
N HIS A 18 10.77 24.71 -12.50
CA HIS A 18 11.82 25.14 -13.41
C HIS A 18 13.08 25.45 -12.61
N PHE A 19 14.12 24.63 -12.79
CA PHE A 19 15.37 24.73 -12.05
C PHE A 19 16.35 25.66 -12.76
N ARG A 20 16.85 26.67 -12.05
CA ARG A 20 17.89 27.57 -12.57
C ARG A 20 19.26 26.95 -12.35
N LYS A 21 20.21 27.15 -13.28
CA LYS A 21 21.53 26.47 -13.25
C LYS A 21 22.32 26.67 -11.95
N LEU A 22 22.23 27.85 -11.34
CA LEU A 22 22.95 28.18 -10.09
C LEU A 22 22.25 27.68 -8.82
N GLN A 23 20.92 27.55 -8.83
CA GLN A 23 20.11 27.22 -7.64
C GLN A 23 19.46 25.82 -7.72
N GLY A 24 19.57 25.14 -8.86
CA GLY A 24 18.79 23.95 -9.17
C GLY A 24 18.97 22.81 -8.18
N MET A 25 20.17 22.63 -7.64
CA MET A 25 20.41 21.65 -6.56
C MET A 25 19.59 21.97 -5.32
N MET A 26 19.62 23.22 -4.85
CA MET A 26 18.89 23.64 -3.65
C MET A 26 17.38 23.56 -3.86
N ASP A 27 16.90 23.98 -5.03
CA ASP A 27 15.48 23.89 -5.41
C ASP A 27 14.98 22.44 -5.42
N GLN A 28 15.78 21.50 -5.92
CA GLN A 28 15.45 20.07 -5.90
C GLN A 28 15.43 19.52 -4.46
N ILE A 29 16.41 19.87 -3.63
CA ILE A 29 16.42 19.47 -2.21
C ILE A 29 15.20 20.04 -1.47
N GLN A 30 14.80 21.28 -1.76
CA GLN A 30 13.59 21.89 -1.18
C GLN A 30 12.32 21.12 -1.59
N ASN A 31 12.20 20.74 -2.86
CA ASN A 31 11.10 19.88 -3.31
C ASN A 31 11.10 18.52 -2.58
N CYS A 32 12.26 17.90 -2.40
CA CYS A 32 12.38 16.64 -1.66
C CYS A 32 12.02 16.79 -0.17
N ASN A 33 12.45 17.87 0.48
CA ASN A 33 12.07 18.19 1.86
C ASN A 33 10.55 18.35 1.99
N TYR A 34 9.93 19.04 1.03
CA TYR A 34 8.48 19.18 1.01
C TYR A 34 7.77 17.84 0.80
N ALA A 35 8.31 16.95 -0.03
CA ALA A 35 7.79 15.59 -0.17
C ALA A 35 7.86 14.79 1.15
N ILE A 36 8.90 14.97 1.97
CA ILE A 36 8.98 14.35 3.30
C ILE A 36 7.97 14.96 4.28
N GLU A 37 7.76 16.28 4.26
CA GLU A 37 6.76 16.98 5.07
C GLU A 37 5.35 16.45 4.78
N LEU A 38 4.98 16.31 3.49
CA LEU A 38 3.71 15.73 3.07
C LEU A 38 3.53 14.29 3.56
N GLY A 39 4.60 13.49 3.53
CA GLY A 39 4.58 12.13 4.07
C GLY A 39 4.29 12.11 5.56
N LYS A 40 4.92 13.01 6.33
CA LYS A 40 4.66 13.15 7.78
C LYS A 40 3.22 13.60 8.05
N GLU A 41 2.64 14.48 7.23
CA GLU A 41 1.22 14.85 7.32
C GLU A 41 0.30 13.63 7.11
N LEU A 42 0.64 12.76 6.15
CA LEU A 42 -0.01 11.47 5.93
C LEU A 42 0.34 10.39 6.98
N LYS A 43 1.01 10.77 8.08
CA LYS A 43 1.40 9.88 9.19
C LYS A 43 2.38 8.77 8.79
N PHE A 44 3.19 9.01 7.75
CA PHE A 44 4.27 8.11 7.41
C PHE A 44 5.36 8.14 8.48
N SER A 45 5.93 6.97 8.77
CA SER A 45 7.10 6.85 9.63
C SER A 45 8.35 7.19 8.82
N LEU A 46 8.73 8.47 8.85
CA LEU A 46 9.89 9.02 8.12
C LEU A 46 10.96 9.55 9.11
N VAL A 47 11.08 8.91 10.28
CA VAL A 47 12.10 9.27 11.27
C VAL A 47 13.47 9.00 10.68
N GLY A 48 14.35 10.00 10.71
CA GLY A 48 15.70 9.90 10.15
C GLY A 48 15.80 10.01 8.63
N ILE A 49 14.70 10.27 7.91
CA ILE A 49 14.71 10.49 6.46
C ILE A 49 14.61 12.00 6.17
N GLN A 50 15.54 12.51 5.36
CA GLN A 50 15.60 13.91 4.94
C GLN A 50 15.41 14.04 3.42
N GLY A 51 15.06 15.24 2.95
CA GLY A 51 14.95 15.48 1.50
C GLY A 51 16.28 15.30 0.76
N LYS A 52 17.40 15.54 1.45
CA LYS A 52 18.74 15.31 0.89
C LYS A 52 18.98 13.84 0.55
N ASP A 53 18.51 12.90 1.38
CA ASP A 53 18.62 11.46 1.12
C ASP A 53 17.91 11.06 -0.17
N ILE A 54 16.75 11.67 -0.44
CA ILE A 54 15.98 11.44 -1.66
C ILE A 54 16.67 12.08 -2.87
N TYR A 55 17.18 13.31 -2.71
CA TYR A 55 17.93 14.01 -3.75
C TYR A 55 19.21 13.25 -4.16
N ASP A 56 19.97 12.75 -3.18
CA ASP A 56 21.20 11.99 -3.41
C ASP A 56 20.93 10.55 -3.88
N GLY A 57 19.66 10.13 -3.96
CA GLY A 57 19.26 8.82 -4.46
C GLY A 57 19.61 7.67 -3.51
N ASN A 58 19.57 7.90 -2.19
CA ASN A 58 19.74 6.84 -1.20
C ASN A 58 18.66 5.76 -1.41
N ARG A 59 19.09 4.59 -1.91
CA ARG A 59 18.18 3.52 -2.34
C ARG A 59 17.26 3.05 -1.22
N THR A 60 17.80 2.79 -0.04
CA THR A 60 17.06 2.27 1.11
C THR A 60 16.00 3.27 1.58
N LEU A 61 16.39 4.53 1.74
CA LEU A 61 15.47 5.57 2.25
C LEU A 61 14.42 5.98 1.21
N THR A 62 14.80 5.99 -0.07
CA THR A 62 13.86 6.21 -1.17
C THR A 62 12.83 5.08 -1.23
N LEU A 63 13.26 3.82 -1.15
CA LEU A 63 12.34 2.67 -1.13
C LEU A 63 11.42 2.70 0.09
N ALA A 64 11.92 3.09 1.26
CA ALA A 64 11.10 3.25 2.46
C ALA A 64 9.96 4.27 2.26
N LEU A 65 10.24 5.41 1.59
CA LEU A 65 9.21 6.39 1.25
C LEU A 65 8.20 5.85 0.22
N ILE A 66 8.69 5.20 -0.84
CA ILE A 66 7.84 4.65 -1.91
C ILE A 66 6.93 3.54 -1.39
N TRP A 67 7.42 2.67 -0.50
CA TRP A 67 6.61 1.62 0.12
C TRP A 67 5.43 2.21 0.90
N GLN A 68 5.66 3.28 1.68
CA GLN A 68 4.59 3.97 2.42
C GLN A 68 3.58 4.64 1.49
N LEU A 69 4.06 5.27 0.40
CA LEU A 69 3.19 5.83 -0.64
C LEU A 69 2.30 4.78 -1.31
N MET A 70 2.88 3.64 -1.70
CA MET A 70 2.15 2.54 -2.33
C MET A 70 1.09 1.99 -1.37
N ARG A 71 1.47 1.76 -0.11
CA ARG A 71 0.54 1.30 0.93
C ARG A 71 -0.61 2.29 1.12
N ALA A 72 -0.31 3.59 1.26
CA ALA A 72 -1.32 4.61 1.44
C ALA A 72 -2.27 4.75 0.24
N TYR A 73 -1.76 4.61 -0.99
CA TYR A 73 -2.58 4.59 -2.20
C TYR A 73 -3.59 3.43 -2.21
N THR A 74 -3.15 2.22 -1.92
CA THR A 74 -4.05 1.05 -1.84
C THR A 74 -5.12 1.24 -0.77
N LEU A 75 -4.74 1.75 0.41
CA LEU A 75 -5.70 2.03 1.48
C LEU A 75 -6.69 3.14 1.11
N ALA A 76 -6.25 4.18 0.38
CA ALA A 76 -7.12 5.25 -0.10
C ALA A 76 -8.13 4.77 -1.16
N ILE A 77 -7.78 3.78 -1.96
CA ILE A 77 -8.73 3.12 -2.88
C ILE A 77 -9.73 2.29 -2.09
N LEU A 78 -9.25 1.47 -1.14
CA LEU A 78 -10.13 0.63 -0.32
C LEU A 78 -11.13 1.46 0.49
N SER A 79 -10.72 2.62 1.01
CA SER A 79 -11.64 3.51 1.75
C SER A 79 -12.73 4.13 0.87
N GLN A 80 -12.49 4.28 -0.44
CA GLN A 80 -13.53 4.72 -1.39
C GLN A 80 -14.58 3.62 -1.63
N CYS A 81 -14.23 2.35 -1.42
CA CYS A 81 -15.15 1.21 -1.55
C CYS A 81 -15.96 0.96 -0.28
N THR A 82 -15.51 1.43 0.88
CA THR A 82 -16.24 1.30 2.15
C THR A 82 -17.31 2.38 2.27
N LYS A 83 -18.55 1.99 2.60
CA LYS A 83 -19.72 2.90 2.70
C LYS A 83 -19.55 4.05 3.73
N GLU A 84 -18.57 3.94 4.63
CA GLU A 84 -18.21 4.97 5.61
C GLU A 84 -16.99 5.76 5.09
N GLY A 85 -17.25 6.76 4.25
CA GLY A 85 -16.25 7.41 3.38
C GLY A 85 -15.12 8.21 4.04
N HIS A 86 -14.79 8.00 5.33
CA HIS A 86 -13.87 8.87 6.07
C HIS A 86 -12.78 8.16 6.89
N ARG A 87 -12.65 6.82 6.82
CA ARG A 87 -11.57 6.11 7.53
C ARG A 87 -10.81 5.18 6.59
N TYR A 88 -9.48 5.28 6.60
CA TYR A 88 -8.62 4.31 5.94
C TYR A 88 -8.86 2.93 6.53
N ALA A 89 -9.14 1.93 5.68
CA ALA A 89 -9.25 0.54 6.12
C ALA A 89 -7.91 0.14 6.76
N THR A 90 -7.96 -0.36 7.99
CA THR A 90 -6.82 -0.92 8.69
C THR A 90 -6.58 -2.35 8.23
N ASP A 91 -5.35 -2.85 8.37
CA ASP A 91 -5.03 -4.26 8.04
C ASP A 91 -5.99 -5.23 8.75
N LYS A 92 -6.37 -4.93 10.00
CA LYS A 92 -7.32 -5.72 10.79
C LYS A 92 -8.71 -5.76 10.16
N GLU A 93 -9.19 -4.64 9.63
CA GLU A 93 -10.50 -4.57 8.96
C GLU A 93 -10.48 -5.35 7.64
N ILE A 94 -9.37 -5.29 6.89
CA ILE A 94 -9.20 -6.07 5.66
C ILE A 94 -9.21 -7.58 5.97
N ILE A 95 -8.41 -8.01 6.96
CA ILE A 95 -8.36 -9.41 7.38
C ILE A 95 -9.73 -9.89 7.88
N LYS A 96 -10.43 -9.07 8.68
CA LYS A 96 -11.78 -9.36 9.15
C LYS A 96 -12.74 -9.56 7.98
N TRP A 97 -12.75 -8.64 7.01
CA TRP A 97 -13.59 -8.73 5.83
C TRP A 97 -13.30 -10.00 5.00
N VAL A 98 -12.02 -10.32 4.78
CA VAL A 98 -11.62 -11.55 4.06
C VAL A 98 -12.22 -12.78 4.73
N ASN A 99 -12.05 -12.90 6.04
CA ASN A 99 -12.52 -14.06 6.80
C ASN A 99 -14.04 -14.15 6.87
N GLU A 100 -14.75 -13.02 6.99
CA GLU A 100 -16.21 -12.96 6.91
C GLU A 100 -16.70 -13.38 5.51
N LYS A 101 -16.03 -12.94 4.45
CA LYS A 101 -16.37 -13.28 3.07
C LYS A 101 -16.19 -14.78 2.79
N LEU A 102 -15.06 -15.35 3.19
CA LEU A 102 -14.80 -16.80 3.08
C LEU A 102 -15.83 -17.63 3.85
N LYS A 103 -16.16 -17.22 5.09
CA LYS A 103 -17.19 -17.87 5.90
C LYS A 103 -18.57 -17.82 5.26
N SER A 104 -18.94 -16.68 4.67
CA SER A 104 -20.23 -16.51 3.97
C SER A 104 -20.36 -17.42 2.74
N ALA A 105 -19.25 -17.71 2.07
CA ALA A 105 -19.17 -18.63 0.94
C ALA A 105 -18.95 -20.09 1.35
N ARG A 106 -19.03 -20.40 2.66
CA ARG A 106 -18.82 -21.74 3.25
C ARG A 106 -17.44 -22.35 2.93
N LYS A 107 -16.42 -21.51 2.74
CA LYS A 107 -15.02 -21.95 2.62
C LYS A 107 -14.45 -22.21 4.01
N THR A 108 -13.53 -23.17 4.11
CA THR A 108 -12.86 -23.54 5.37
C THR A 108 -11.54 -22.79 5.59
N SER A 109 -11.02 -22.14 4.53
CA SER A 109 -9.80 -21.35 4.57
C SER A 109 -9.98 -20.05 5.37
N HIS A 110 -8.91 -19.63 6.03
CA HIS A 110 -8.88 -18.48 6.94
C HIS A 110 -7.44 -17.92 6.99
N ILE A 111 -7.29 -16.62 7.26
CA ILE A 111 -5.99 -15.99 7.49
C ILE A 111 -5.97 -15.21 8.81
N GLN A 112 -4.88 -15.31 9.56
CA GLN A 112 -4.69 -14.55 10.80
C GLN A 112 -4.00 -13.20 10.55
N SER A 113 -3.11 -13.14 9.56
CA SER A 113 -2.37 -11.95 9.18
C SER A 113 -1.95 -11.98 7.71
N PHE A 114 -1.44 -10.87 7.17
CA PHE A 114 -0.84 -10.86 5.84
C PHE A 114 0.48 -11.64 5.72
N ASN A 115 1.07 -12.05 6.86
CA ASN A 115 2.28 -12.89 6.91
C ASN A 115 1.96 -14.36 7.24
N ASP A 116 0.69 -14.76 7.16
CA ASP A 116 0.25 -16.12 7.46
C ASP A 116 0.84 -17.12 6.45
N SER A 117 1.48 -18.19 6.95
CA SER A 117 2.14 -19.19 6.11
C SER A 117 1.16 -19.92 5.18
N THR A 118 -0.13 -19.98 5.53
CA THR A 118 -1.17 -20.57 4.68
C THR A 118 -1.32 -19.85 3.33
N ILE A 119 -0.98 -18.56 3.27
CA ILE A 119 -1.01 -17.75 2.05
C ILE A 119 0.00 -18.26 1.01
N SER A 120 1.10 -18.88 1.43
CA SER A 120 2.13 -19.43 0.53
C SER A 120 1.57 -20.43 -0.49
N THR A 121 0.59 -21.23 -0.08
CA THR A 121 -0.07 -22.23 -0.94
C THR A 121 -1.06 -21.61 -1.92
N SER A 122 -1.37 -20.31 -1.78
CA SER A 122 -2.37 -19.56 -2.55
C SER A 122 -3.81 -20.09 -2.50
N HIS A 123 -4.11 -21.17 -1.76
CA HIS A 123 -5.44 -21.77 -1.72
C HIS A 123 -6.49 -20.80 -1.16
N VAL A 124 -6.15 -20.08 -0.09
CA VAL A 124 -7.04 -19.07 0.51
C VAL A 124 -7.31 -17.90 -0.44
N ILE A 125 -6.36 -17.57 -1.32
CA ILE A 125 -6.54 -16.52 -2.34
C ILE A 125 -7.51 -17.01 -3.42
N LEU A 126 -7.37 -18.25 -3.87
CA LEU A 126 -8.27 -18.86 -4.86
C LEU A 126 -9.70 -18.99 -4.31
N ASP A 127 -9.82 -19.42 -3.06
CA ASP A 127 -11.12 -19.48 -2.36
C ASP A 127 -11.75 -18.10 -2.20
N LEU A 128 -10.96 -17.07 -1.91
CA LEU A 128 -11.45 -15.69 -1.82
C LEU A 128 -11.96 -15.20 -3.18
N ILE A 129 -11.23 -15.49 -4.27
CA ILE A 129 -11.62 -15.14 -5.64
C ILE A 129 -12.95 -15.82 -6.01
N ASP A 130 -13.07 -17.12 -5.77
CA ASP A 130 -14.33 -17.87 -6.01
C ASP A 130 -15.48 -17.36 -5.12
N SER A 131 -15.19 -16.93 -3.89
CA SER A 131 -16.17 -16.33 -2.99
C SER A 131 -16.69 -14.96 -3.46
N ILE A 132 -15.87 -14.19 -4.18
CA ILE A 132 -16.25 -12.89 -4.76
C ILE A 132 -17.08 -13.11 -6.02
N LYS A 133 -16.65 -14.02 -6.89
CA LYS A 133 -17.34 -14.35 -8.13
C LYS A 133 -17.35 -15.87 -8.32
N PRO A 134 -18.45 -16.56 -7.93
CA PRO A 134 -18.51 -18.02 -8.01
C PRO A 134 -18.33 -18.56 -9.43
N GLY A 135 -17.63 -19.68 -9.56
CA GLY A 135 -17.53 -20.44 -10.81
C GLY A 135 -16.43 -19.98 -11.77
N ILE A 136 -15.54 -19.08 -11.34
CA ILE A 136 -14.37 -18.66 -12.14
C ILE A 136 -13.13 -19.51 -11.89
N ILE A 137 -13.10 -20.27 -10.80
CA ILE A 137 -11.97 -21.13 -10.42
C ILE A 137 -12.31 -22.57 -10.79
N ASN A 138 -11.47 -23.17 -11.62
CA ASN A 138 -11.50 -24.60 -11.85
C ASN A 138 -10.59 -25.32 -10.83
N TYR A 139 -11.22 -25.84 -9.77
CA TYR A 139 -10.51 -26.51 -8.68
C TYR A 139 -9.77 -27.79 -9.10
N SER A 140 -10.08 -28.39 -10.25
CA SER A 140 -9.36 -29.59 -10.72
C SER A 140 -7.93 -29.30 -11.17
N LEU A 141 -7.62 -28.04 -11.50
CA LEU A 141 -6.28 -27.61 -11.90
C LEU A 141 -5.42 -27.21 -10.70
N ILE A 142 -6.00 -27.16 -9.50
CA ILE A 142 -5.29 -26.73 -8.29
C ILE A 142 -4.54 -27.93 -7.70
N GLN A 143 -3.22 -27.79 -7.61
CA GLN A 143 -2.37 -28.77 -6.94
C GLN A 143 -2.37 -28.52 -5.44
N LYS A 144 -2.33 -29.59 -4.64
CA LYS A 144 -2.07 -29.49 -3.19
C LYS A 144 -0.68 -28.86 -3.03
N GLY A 145 -0.63 -27.62 -2.55
CA GLY A 145 0.60 -26.84 -2.47
C GLY A 145 1.68 -27.59 -1.70
N ARG A 146 2.95 -27.44 -2.10
CA ARG A 146 4.08 -27.98 -1.33
C ARG A 146 4.19 -27.18 -0.03
N THR A 147 3.84 -27.80 1.09
CA THR A 147 4.30 -27.36 2.40
C THR A 147 5.73 -27.86 2.54
N ASP A 148 6.71 -27.08 2.10
CA ASP A 148 8.10 -27.37 2.41
C ASP A 148 8.27 -27.21 3.93
N THR A 149 8.18 -28.32 4.66
CA THR A 149 8.65 -28.43 6.04
C THR A 149 10.16 -28.25 6.00
N VAL A 150 10.62 -27.05 6.33
CA VAL A 150 12.00 -26.78 6.76
C VAL A 150 12.14 -27.17 8.22
#